data_AF-A0A382T2A4-F1
#
_entry.id   AF-A0A382T2A4-F1
#
_cell.length_a   1.000
_cell.length_b   1.000
_cell.length_c   1.000
_cell.angle_alpha   90.00
_cell.angle_beta   90.00
_cell.angle_gamma   90.00
#
_symmetry.space_group_name_H-M   'P 1'
#
loop_
_entity.id
_entity.type
_entity.pdbx_description
1 polymer ?
#
loop_
_entity_poly.entity_id
_entity_poly.type
_entity_poly.pdbx_seq_one_letter_code
_entity_poly.pdbx_strand_id
1 'polypeptide(L)'
;IYSDGKEEKANLSDYPHFSLLYNKGVDINFDGSDDLLMIDKNGNLMSNAWGLEATTLSNNTIHNIMLTLDNGLIQLNTINQLGGIDHYTIDPLTKSILTSEHKLPEFTRPEYTEAYSLVTENSIFIINNGKNAEFWDSPLALELMTAIPSTIYSQKTSPDSPDYVVNIDDIFIHPIELDTNREFLNFTEENLPIGMEFNLADVQLEWMPNKSQLGFHEFSYFLEQREKEGLEMEIENDKKLVSQREKLLEEKNTFLIYVNDPVKFGTVENSLMIVNEKPFEWIIPFNDDNIDASFKFHIMGLNENA
;
A
#
# COMPACT_ATOMS: atom_id res chain seq x y z
N ILE A 1 25.27 5.96 -6.24
CA ILE A 1 26.01 5.28 -5.15
C ILE A 1 25.09 4.14 -4.73
N TYR A 2 25.41 2.93 -5.18
CA TYR A 2 24.61 1.74 -4.92
C TYR A 2 24.76 1.30 -3.46
N SER A 3 23.74 0.62 -2.90
CA SER A 3 23.69 0.27 -1.47
C SER A 3 24.75 -0.76 -1.03
N ASP A 4 25.45 -1.39 -1.96
CA ASP A 4 26.52 -2.37 -1.72
C ASP A 4 27.93 -1.76 -1.60
N GLY A 5 28.06 -0.43 -1.79
CA GLY A 5 29.33 0.28 -1.69
C GLY A 5 30.34 -0.04 -2.80
N LYS A 6 29.95 -0.74 -3.87
CA LYS A 6 30.80 -0.90 -5.06
C LYS A 6 30.51 0.21 -6.06
N GLU A 7 31.49 1.09 -6.23
CA GLU A 7 31.46 2.09 -7.30
C GLU A 7 31.84 1.44 -8.62
N GLU A 8 30.85 0.94 -9.37
CA GLU A 8 31.06 0.63 -10.78
C GLU A 8 30.92 1.89 -11.63
N LYS A 9 31.87 2.07 -12.55
CA LYS A 9 31.90 3.23 -13.45
C LYS A 9 30.92 2.98 -14.59
N ALA A 10 29.67 3.39 -14.44
CA ALA A 10 28.68 3.34 -15.52
C ALA A 10 29.18 4.18 -16.72
N ASN A 11 29.30 3.56 -17.89
CA ASN A 11 29.72 4.25 -19.11
C ASN A 11 28.55 5.07 -19.68
N LEU A 12 28.40 6.30 -19.19
CA LEU A 12 27.32 7.22 -19.61
C LEU A 12 27.68 8.07 -20.84
N SER A 13 28.68 7.65 -21.65
CA SER A 13 29.13 8.40 -22.83
C SER A 13 28.03 8.66 -23.85
N ASP A 14 26.98 7.85 -23.81
CA ASP A 14 25.92 7.81 -24.83
C ASP A 14 24.61 8.48 -24.35
N TYR A 15 24.62 9.15 -23.18
CA TYR A 15 23.46 9.88 -22.63
C TYR A 15 23.70 11.40 -22.76
N PRO A 16 23.28 12.04 -23.88
CA PRO A 16 23.64 13.41 -24.16
C PRO A 16 22.72 14.36 -23.39
N HIS A 17 23.12 14.67 -22.15
CA HIS A 17 22.54 15.73 -21.30
C HIS A 17 21.15 15.40 -20.71
N PHE A 18 21.16 14.96 -19.45
CA PHE A 18 19.96 14.84 -18.62
C PHE A 18 19.59 16.19 -17.97
N SER A 19 18.30 16.44 -17.83
CA SER A 19 17.75 17.62 -17.14
C SER A 19 17.51 17.32 -15.66
N LEU A 20 17.10 16.09 -15.34
CA LEU A 20 16.79 15.64 -13.99
C LEU A 20 17.30 14.22 -13.77
N LEU A 21 17.79 13.95 -12.57
CA LEU A 21 18.21 12.64 -12.10
C LEU A 21 17.39 12.29 -10.86
N TYR A 22 16.75 11.13 -10.86
CA TYR A 22 16.11 10.62 -9.66
C TYR A 22 17.20 10.27 -8.63
N ASN A 23 17.05 10.76 -7.40
CA ASN A 23 18.13 10.77 -6.41
C ASN A 23 18.29 9.46 -5.62
N LYS A 24 17.42 8.47 -5.86
CA LYS A 24 17.50 7.12 -5.28
C LYS A 24 17.64 6.10 -6.41
N GLY A 25 18.47 5.09 -6.19
CA GLY A 25 18.50 3.91 -7.05
C GLY A 25 17.24 3.07 -6.84
N VAL A 26 16.71 2.51 -7.92
CA VAL A 26 15.52 1.64 -7.91
C VAL A 26 15.71 0.53 -8.92
N ASP A 27 15.67 -0.73 -8.51
CA ASP A 27 15.72 -1.90 -9.41
C ASP A 27 14.42 -2.01 -10.20
N ILE A 28 14.38 -1.49 -11.44
CA ILE A 28 13.15 -1.45 -12.25
C ILE A 28 13.01 -2.66 -13.17
N ASN A 29 14.08 -3.39 -13.42
CA ASN A 29 14.09 -4.57 -14.28
C ASN A 29 14.13 -5.89 -13.49
N PHE A 30 14.15 -5.82 -12.16
CA PHE A 30 14.18 -6.93 -11.20
C PHE A 30 15.42 -7.80 -11.36
N ASP A 31 16.57 -7.22 -11.73
CA ASP A 31 17.84 -7.93 -11.88
C ASP A 31 18.67 -8.02 -10.59
N GLY A 32 18.17 -7.43 -9.50
CA GLY A 32 18.81 -7.40 -8.20
C GLY A 32 19.80 -6.24 -8.01
N SER A 33 19.90 -5.32 -8.98
CA SER A 33 20.73 -4.12 -8.94
C SER A 33 19.87 -2.87 -9.11
N ASP A 34 20.15 -1.82 -8.33
CA ASP A 34 19.39 -0.57 -8.53
C ASP A 34 19.70 0.05 -9.90
N ASP A 35 18.69 0.64 -10.52
CA ASP A 35 18.81 1.42 -11.74
C ASP A 35 18.74 2.92 -11.49
N LEU A 36 19.38 3.67 -12.39
CA LEU A 36 19.31 5.12 -12.52
C LEU A 36 18.16 5.50 -13.44
N LEU A 37 17.20 6.25 -12.92
CA LEU A 37 16.17 6.90 -13.70
C LEU A 37 16.45 8.37 -13.91
N MET A 38 16.27 8.83 -15.15
CA MET A 38 16.62 10.16 -15.61
C MET A 38 15.56 10.73 -16.54
N ILE A 39 15.45 12.05 -16.58
CA ILE A 39 14.72 12.78 -17.61
C ILE A 39 15.74 13.49 -18.51
N ASP A 40 15.61 13.32 -19.82
CA ASP A 40 16.45 14.03 -20.78
C ASP A 40 16.02 15.51 -20.91
N LYS A 41 16.81 16.32 -21.63
CA LYS A 41 16.45 17.73 -21.90
C LYS A 41 15.16 17.94 -22.72
N ASN A 42 14.65 16.88 -23.34
CA ASN A 42 13.44 16.93 -24.16
C ASN A 42 12.20 16.45 -23.38
N GLY A 43 12.36 16.01 -22.12
CA GLY A 43 11.29 15.48 -21.27
C GLY A 43 11.05 13.98 -21.41
N ASN A 44 11.97 13.23 -22.04
CA ASN A 44 11.84 11.77 -22.15
C ASN A 44 12.40 11.07 -20.91
N LEU A 45 11.75 9.99 -20.49
CA LEU A 45 12.21 9.12 -19.42
C LEU A 45 13.26 8.13 -19.94
N MET A 46 14.37 8.01 -19.22
CA MET A 46 15.48 7.13 -19.54
C MET A 46 15.89 6.31 -18.31
N SER A 47 16.43 5.12 -18.55
CA SER A 47 17.10 4.31 -17.53
C SER A 47 18.36 3.65 -18.09
N ASN A 48 19.37 3.41 -17.24
CA ASN A 48 20.51 2.55 -17.59
C ASN A 48 20.06 1.12 -17.94
N ALA A 49 18.98 0.61 -17.35
CA ALA A 49 18.38 -0.68 -17.70
C ALA A 49 17.84 -0.73 -19.14
N TRP A 50 17.53 0.42 -19.73
CA TRP A 50 16.94 0.52 -21.08
C TRP A 50 17.97 0.85 -22.17
N GLY A 51 19.23 1.05 -21.80
CA GLY A 51 20.27 1.48 -22.74
C GLY A 51 19.90 2.81 -23.41
N LEU A 52 19.88 2.84 -24.75
CA LEU A 52 19.63 4.05 -25.55
C LEU A 52 18.14 4.35 -25.76
N GLU A 53 17.25 3.48 -25.28
CA GLU A 53 15.83 3.66 -25.47
C GLU A 53 15.23 4.57 -24.39
N ALA A 54 14.24 5.36 -24.78
CA ALA A 54 13.58 6.32 -23.91
C ALA A 54 12.07 6.29 -24.12
N THR A 55 11.32 6.56 -23.06
CA THR A 55 9.87 6.69 -23.11
C THR A 55 9.50 8.17 -23.22
N THR A 56 8.82 8.56 -24.30
CA THR A 56 8.35 9.95 -24.48
C THR A 56 7.19 10.24 -23.54
N LEU A 57 7.37 11.22 -22.66
CA LEU A 57 6.30 11.72 -21.79
C LEU A 57 5.53 12.85 -22.48
N SER A 58 4.31 13.13 -22.01
CA SER A 58 3.46 14.18 -22.60
C SER A 58 3.97 15.60 -22.32
N ASN A 59 4.87 15.78 -21.34
CA ASN A 59 5.35 17.09 -20.91
C ASN A 59 6.87 17.25 -21.11
N ASN A 60 7.27 18.39 -21.69
CA ASN A 60 8.68 18.70 -21.98
C ASN A 60 9.30 19.74 -21.01
N THR A 61 8.55 20.22 -20.02
CA THR A 61 9.00 21.24 -19.04
C THR A 61 9.00 20.70 -17.62
N ILE A 62 9.49 19.48 -17.44
CA ILE A 62 9.53 18.76 -16.16
C ILE A 62 10.59 19.39 -15.25
N HIS A 63 10.17 19.88 -14.08
CA HIS A 63 11.03 20.44 -13.04
C HIS A 63 11.27 19.47 -11.88
N ASN A 64 10.34 18.54 -11.66
CA ASN A 64 10.47 17.55 -10.60
C ASN A 64 9.88 16.22 -11.03
N ILE A 65 10.43 15.13 -10.52
CA ILE A 65 9.90 13.78 -10.67
C ILE A 65 9.86 13.07 -9.33
N MET A 66 8.89 12.18 -9.20
CA MET A 66 8.80 11.25 -8.10
C MET A 66 8.39 9.89 -8.65
N LEU A 67 8.99 8.85 -8.07
CA LEU A 67 8.83 7.50 -8.55
C LEU A 67 8.56 6.53 -7.39
N THR A 68 7.58 5.66 -7.60
CA THR A 68 7.36 4.45 -6.79
C THR A 68 7.25 3.26 -7.73
N LEU A 69 7.66 2.08 -7.24
CA LEU A 69 7.36 0.82 -7.90
C LEU A 69 6.12 0.22 -7.24
N ASP A 70 5.18 -0.24 -8.06
CA ASP A 70 3.97 -0.92 -7.61
C ASP A 70 3.66 -2.09 -8.55
N ASN A 71 3.60 -3.31 -8.02
CA ASN A 71 3.32 -4.54 -8.76
C ASN A 71 4.16 -4.72 -10.05
N GLY A 72 5.44 -4.35 -10.01
CA GLY A 72 6.31 -4.47 -11.18
C GLY A 72 6.23 -3.29 -12.16
N LEU A 73 5.40 -2.29 -11.90
CA LEU A 73 5.19 -1.13 -12.76
C LEU A 73 5.81 0.12 -12.14
N ILE A 74 6.30 1.02 -13.00
CA ILE A 74 6.79 2.33 -12.59
C ILE A 74 5.59 3.27 -12.46
N GLN A 75 5.37 3.80 -11.27
CA GLN A 75 4.45 4.89 -11.00
C GLN A 75 5.24 6.21 -10.96
N LEU A 76 5.18 6.97 -12.04
CA LEU A 76 5.93 8.20 -12.22
C LEU A 76 5.00 9.41 -12.10
N ASN A 77 5.27 10.28 -11.13
CA ASN A 77 4.67 11.61 -11.07
C ASN A 77 5.69 12.64 -11.54
N THR A 78 5.31 13.48 -12.49
CA THR A 78 6.13 14.60 -12.95
C THR A 78 5.43 15.92 -12.64
N ILE A 79 6.21 16.93 -12.28
CA ILE A 79 5.69 18.27 -11.99
C ILE A 79 6.38 19.25 -12.93
N ASN A 80 5.59 19.98 -13.69
CA ASN A 80 6.10 20.96 -14.64
C ASN A 80 6.33 22.34 -14.00
N GLN A 81 6.91 23.26 -14.78
CA GLN A 81 7.23 24.62 -14.33
C GLN A 81 6.04 25.41 -13.73
N LEU A 82 4.82 25.13 -14.17
CA LEU A 82 3.61 25.80 -13.69
C LEU A 82 2.93 25.03 -12.55
N GLY A 83 3.52 23.93 -12.09
CA GLY A 83 2.95 23.08 -11.05
C GLY A 83 1.90 22.09 -11.56
N GLY A 84 1.73 21.95 -12.88
CA GLY A 84 0.91 20.86 -13.41
C GLY A 84 1.57 19.51 -13.12
N ILE A 85 0.76 18.57 -12.64
CA ILE A 85 1.20 17.22 -12.27
C ILE A 85 0.73 16.26 -13.37
N ASP A 86 1.66 15.50 -13.93
CA ASP A 86 1.36 14.36 -14.80
C ASP A 86 1.70 13.06 -14.06
N HIS A 87 0.75 12.14 -13.96
CA HIS A 87 0.94 10.79 -13.42
C HIS A 87 1.00 9.79 -14.57
N TYR A 88 1.99 8.89 -14.55
CA TYR A 88 2.16 7.84 -15.54
C TYR A 88 2.34 6.49 -14.85
N THR A 89 1.68 5.47 -15.37
CA THR A 89 2.06 4.09 -15.08
C THR A 89 2.76 3.51 -16.29
N ILE A 90 3.98 3.01 -16.09
CA ILE A 90 4.87 2.59 -17.16
C ILE A 90 5.30 1.16 -16.89
N ASP A 91 5.17 0.31 -17.90
CA ASP A 91 5.75 -1.03 -17.87
C ASP A 91 7.26 -0.92 -18.15
N PRO A 92 8.13 -1.26 -17.18
CA PRO A 92 9.57 -1.10 -17.33
C PRO A 92 10.20 -2.07 -18.35
N LEU A 93 9.53 -3.19 -18.66
CA LEU A 93 10.03 -4.18 -19.62
C LEU A 93 9.72 -3.74 -21.05
N THR A 94 8.48 -3.31 -21.31
CA THR A 94 8.05 -2.87 -22.64
C THR A 94 8.32 -1.39 -22.91
N LYS A 95 8.61 -0.61 -21.87
CA LYS A 95 8.76 0.87 -21.88
C LYS A 95 7.49 1.60 -22.29
N SER A 96 6.35 0.91 -22.31
CA SER A 96 5.07 1.46 -22.72
C SER A 96 4.41 2.22 -21.57
N ILE A 97 3.83 3.38 -21.88
CA ILE A 97 2.95 4.09 -20.95
C ILE A 97 1.60 3.37 -21.00
N LEU A 98 1.21 2.74 -19.89
CA LEU A 98 -0.05 2.02 -19.74
C LEU A 98 -1.20 3.01 -19.49
N THR A 99 -0.95 4.00 -18.63
CA THR A 99 -1.89 5.08 -18.31
C THR A 99 -1.16 6.41 -18.12
N SER A 100 -1.88 7.49 -18.37
CA SER A 100 -1.40 8.85 -18.08
C SER A 100 -2.55 9.73 -17.62
N GLU A 101 -2.37 10.45 -16.53
CA GLU A 101 -3.33 11.41 -16.01
C GLU A 101 -2.70 12.77 -15.76
N HIS A 102 -3.49 13.83 -15.93
CA HIS A 102 -3.03 15.21 -15.80
C HIS A 102 -3.88 15.96 -14.80
N LYS A 103 -3.24 16.64 -13.84
CA LYS A 103 -3.88 17.46 -12.83
C LYS A 103 -3.24 18.83 -12.76
N LEU A 104 -4.06 19.88 -12.82
CA LEU A 104 -3.61 21.25 -12.66
C LEU A 104 -3.95 21.76 -11.25
N PRO A 105 -3.09 22.61 -10.66
CA PRO A 105 -3.40 23.27 -9.40
C PRO A 105 -4.55 24.27 -9.58
N GLU A 106 -5.50 24.27 -8.63
CA GLU A 106 -6.69 25.13 -8.66
C GLU A 106 -6.40 26.52 -8.06
N PHE A 107 -5.41 27.22 -8.61
CA PHE A 107 -5.13 28.59 -8.19
C PHE A 107 -6.23 29.54 -8.65
N THR A 108 -6.70 30.39 -7.73
CA THR A 108 -7.73 31.40 -8.01
C THR A 108 -7.20 32.57 -8.83
N ARG A 109 -5.88 32.75 -8.87
CA ARG A 109 -5.18 33.81 -9.60
C ARG A 109 -4.16 33.21 -10.57
N PRO A 110 -4.39 33.29 -11.89
CA PRO A 110 -3.50 32.68 -12.89
C PRO A 110 -2.22 33.50 -13.14
N GLU A 111 -2.03 34.64 -12.47
CA GLU A 111 -0.90 35.54 -12.67
C GLU A 111 0.35 35.09 -11.90
N TYR A 112 1.01 34.05 -12.41
CA TYR A 112 2.31 33.59 -11.94
C TYR A 112 3.13 33.04 -13.12
N THR A 113 4.43 32.87 -12.91
CA THR A 113 5.38 32.42 -13.95
C THR A 113 6.06 31.11 -13.61
N GLU A 114 6.01 30.72 -12.34
CA GLU A 114 6.63 29.51 -11.83
C GLU A 114 5.90 29.04 -10.57
N ALA A 115 5.91 27.73 -10.37
CA ALA A 115 5.46 27.10 -9.14
C ALA A 115 6.58 26.22 -8.55
N TYR A 116 6.68 26.25 -7.23
CA TYR A 116 7.60 25.43 -6.45
C TYR A 116 6.84 24.25 -5.88
N SER A 117 7.44 23.06 -5.91
CA SER A 117 6.87 21.85 -5.34
C SER A 117 7.64 21.40 -4.10
N LEU A 118 6.90 20.96 -3.09
CA LEU A 118 7.42 20.19 -1.97
C LEU A 118 6.62 18.89 -1.91
N VAL A 119 7.31 17.77 -2.01
CA VAL A 119 6.68 16.45 -2.02
C VAL A 119 6.97 15.73 -0.72
N THR A 120 5.94 15.14 -0.13
CA THR A 120 5.99 14.28 1.05
C THR A 120 5.48 12.90 0.68
N GLU A 121 5.52 11.95 1.62
CA GLU A 121 5.05 10.58 1.39
C GLU A 121 3.57 10.51 0.97
N ASN A 122 2.74 11.45 1.41
CA ASN A 122 1.29 11.40 1.19
C ASN A 122 0.73 12.59 0.41
N SER A 123 1.52 13.63 0.16
CA SER A 123 1.02 14.88 -0.40
C SER A 123 2.06 15.62 -1.23
N ILE A 124 1.58 16.23 -2.31
CA ILE A 124 2.29 17.22 -3.12
C ILE A 124 1.77 18.60 -2.72
N PHE A 125 2.68 19.45 -2.28
CA PHE A 125 2.41 20.86 -2.03
C PHE A 125 2.98 21.70 -3.16
N ILE A 126 2.19 22.63 -3.68
CA ILE A 126 2.57 23.54 -4.76
C ILE A 126 2.36 24.98 -4.31
N ILE A 127 3.37 25.81 -4.48
CA ILE A 127 3.33 27.25 -4.15
C ILE A 127 3.70 28.04 -5.39
N ASN A 128 2.82 28.93 -5.83
CA ASN A 128 3.13 29.80 -6.98
C ASN A 128 3.92 31.05 -6.59
N ASN A 129 4.63 31.63 -7.56
CA ASN A 129 5.45 32.83 -7.37
C ASN A 129 4.70 34.16 -7.67
N GLY A 130 3.37 34.12 -7.75
CA GLY A 130 2.56 35.29 -8.06
C GLY A 130 2.67 36.39 -7.00
N LYS A 131 2.24 37.61 -7.33
CA LYS A 131 2.25 38.75 -6.38
C LYS A 131 1.48 38.46 -5.09
N ASN A 132 0.49 37.57 -5.16
CA ASN A 132 -0.18 36.99 -4.01
C ASN A 132 -0.04 35.47 -4.12
N ALA A 133 1.07 34.96 -3.63
CA ALA A 133 1.38 33.53 -3.71
C ALA A 133 0.23 32.70 -3.11
N GLU A 134 -0.19 31.68 -3.85
CA GLU A 134 -1.20 30.72 -3.39
C GLU A 134 -0.51 29.38 -3.12
N PHE A 135 -1.02 28.69 -2.10
CA PHE A 135 -0.62 27.35 -1.72
C PHE A 135 -1.73 26.39 -2.15
N TRP A 136 -1.33 25.30 -2.77
CA TRP A 136 -2.23 24.23 -3.18
C TRP A 136 -1.67 22.90 -2.73
N ASP A 137 -2.52 22.09 -2.10
CA ASP A 137 -2.21 20.74 -1.70
C ASP A 137 -2.96 19.74 -2.58
N SER A 138 -2.27 18.69 -2.97
CA SER A 138 -2.86 17.52 -3.58
C SER A 138 -2.39 16.28 -2.83
N PRO A 139 -3.27 15.32 -2.53
CA PRO A 139 -2.81 14.00 -2.15
C PRO A 139 -1.92 13.43 -3.25
N LEU A 140 -0.90 12.68 -2.85
CA LEU A 140 -0.09 11.89 -3.76
C LEU A 140 -1.02 10.83 -4.37
N ALA A 141 -1.35 10.95 -5.65
CA ALA A 141 -2.19 9.95 -6.30
C ALA A 141 -1.38 8.65 -6.47
N LEU A 142 -1.48 7.76 -5.48
CA LEU A 142 -1.16 6.34 -5.59
C LEU A 142 -2.41 5.52 -5.99
N GLU A 143 -3.48 6.17 -6.46
CA GLU A 143 -4.82 5.56 -6.57
C GLU A 143 -5.35 5.43 -8.01
N LEU A 144 -4.52 5.14 -9.01
CA LEU A 144 -5.02 4.94 -10.39
C LEU A 144 -4.48 3.70 -11.08
N MET A 145 -4.49 2.56 -10.37
CA MET A 145 -4.66 1.26 -11.02
C MET A 145 -5.21 0.15 -10.12
N THR A 146 -6.24 0.45 -9.36
CA THR A 146 -7.38 -0.45 -9.15
C THR A 146 -8.54 0.46 -8.79
N ALA A 147 -9.77 0.07 -9.13
CA ALA A 147 -10.95 0.75 -8.61
C ALA A 147 -10.98 0.60 -7.09
N ILE A 148 -10.29 1.49 -6.38
CA ILE A 148 -10.61 1.78 -4.99
C ILE A 148 -11.63 2.92 -5.08
N PRO A 149 -12.90 2.69 -4.71
CA PRO A 149 -13.85 3.79 -4.61
C PRO A 149 -13.26 4.81 -3.65
N SER A 150 -13.19 6.08 -4.09
CA SER A 150 -12.73 7.22 -3.32
C SER A 150 -13.15 7.12 -1.85
N THR A 151 -12.22 6.74 -1.00
CA THR A 151 -12.40 6.76 0.45
C THR A 151 -11.07 7.15 1.06
N ILE A 152 -10.87 8.46 1.20
CA ILE A 152 -9.89 9.00 2.14
C ILE A 152 -10.29 8.43 3.51
N TYR A 153 -9.66 7.33 3.92
CA TYR A 153 -9.84 6.65 5.21
C TYR A 153 -11.31 6.43 5.62
N SER A 154 -12.21 6.14 4.68
CA SER A 154 -13.56 5.71 5.08
C SER A 154 -13.45 4.27 5.53
N GLN A 155 -13.55 4.09 6.84
CA GLN A 155 -13.69 2.77 7.44
C GLN A 155 -14.88 2.08 6.76
N LYS A 156 -14.61 0.94 6.12
CA LYS A 156 -15.67 0.16 5.49
C LYS A 156 -16.54 -0.38 6.61
N THR A 157 -17.84 -0.23 6.49
CA THR A 157 -18.83 -0.86 7.36
C THR A 157 -19.41 -2.06 6.63
N SER A 158 -19.48 -3.22 7.27
CA SER A 158 -20.15 -4.40 6.73
C SER A 158 -21.45 -4.68 7.49
N PRO A 159 -22.53 -5.13 6.83
CA PRO A 159 -23.68 -5.70 7.54
C PRO A 159 -23.35 -7.06 8.18
N ASP A 160 -22.30 -7.73 7.71
CA ASP A 160 -21.87 -9.04 8.18
C ASP A 160 -20.95 -8.93 9.39
N SER A 161 -21.01 -9.93 10.28
CA SER A 161 -20.05 -10.06 11.38
C SER A 161 -18.67 -10.43 10.83
N PRO A 162 -17.59 -9.84 11.35
CA PRO A 162 -16.26 -10.23 10.92
C PRO A 162 -15.93 -11.64 11.41
N ASP A 163 -15.15 -12.37 10.61
CA ASP A 163 -14.52 -13.63 11.02
C ASP A 163 -13.42 -13.37 12.07
N TYR A 164 -12.72 -12.24 11.96
CA TYR A 164 -11.62 -11.86 12.84
C TYR A 164 -11.71 -10.41 13.31
N VAL A 165 -11.22 -10.13 14.51
CA VAL A 165 -11.06 -8.78 15.05
C VAL A 165 -9.63 -8.59 15.50
N VAL A 166 -8.99 -7.50 15.09
CA VAL A 166 -7.63 -7.13 15.48
C VAL A 166 -7.61 -5.65 15.85
N ASN A 167 -6.84 -5.25 16.86
CA ASN A 167 -6.65 -3.83 17.15
C ASN A 167 -5.52 -3.26 16.28
N ILE A 168 -5.53 -1.96 16.07
CA ILE A 168 -4.36 -1.28 15.52
C ILE A 168 -3.11 -1.60 16.34
N ASP A 169 -1.96 -1.70 15.67
CA ASP A 169 -0.65 -2.00 16.24
C ASP A 169 -0.50 -3.41 16.87
N ASP A 170 -1.57 -4.22 16.93
CA ASP A 170 -1.50 -5.64 17.30
C ASP A 170 -1.14 -6.49 16.06
N ILE A 171 -0.36 -7.56 16.28
CA ILE A 171 -0.04 -8.52 15.22
C ILE A 171 -1.19 -9.53 15.10
N PHE A 172 -1.82 -9.56 13.92
CA PHE A 172 -2.71 -10.63 13.49
C PHE A 172 -1.91 -11.77 12.88
N ILE A 173 -2.25 -13.01 13.26
CA ILE A 173 -1.65 -14.24 12.74
C ILE A 173 -2.78 -15.17 12.31
N HIS A 174 -2.77 -15.57 11.04
CA HIS A 174 -3.72 -16.52 10.46
C HIS A 174 -2.96 -17.76 9.93
N PRO A 175 -2.94 -18.86 10.69
CA PRO A 175 -2.34 -20.11 10.25
C PRO A 175 -3.05 -20.68 9.02
N ILE A 176 -2.30 -21.16 8.03
CA ILE A 176 -2.90 -21.88 6.92
C ILE A 176 -3.22 -23.30 7.38
N GLU A 177 -4.51 -23.63 7.45
CA GLU A 177 -4.97 -24.98 7.80
C GLU A 177 -4.57 -25.97 6.69
N LEU A 178 -3.64 -26.88 7.04
CA LEU A 178 -3.24 -27.97 6.17
C LEU A 178 -4.02 -29.23 6.56
N ASP A 179 -4.72 -29.84 5.61
CA ASP A 179 -5.31 -31.17 5.83
C ASP A 179 -4.19 -32.17 6.02
N THR A 180 -4.17 -32.87 7.15
CA THR A 180 -3.15 -33.88 7.49
C THR A 180 -3.02 -35.02 6.47
N ASN A 181 -4.04 -35.26 5.63
CA ASN A 181 -4.00 -36.27 4.58
C ASN A 181 -3.56 -35.71 3.21
N ARG A 182 -3.29 -34.41 3.14
CA ARG A 182 -2.93 -33.70 1.92
C ARG A 182 -1.58 -33.01 2.09
N GLU A 183 -0.87 -32.87 0.99
CA GLU A 183 0.40 -32.14 0.95
C GLU A 183 0.16 -30.74 0.40
N PHE A 184 0.63 -29.72 1.12
CA PHE A 184 0.68 -28.35 0.64
C PHE A 184 1.50 -28.29 -0.65
N LEU A 185 0.95 -27.67 -1.69
CA LEU A 185 1.64 -27.50 -2.97
C LEU A 185 1.94 -26.03 -3.23
N ASN A 186 0.91 -25.19 -3.33
CA ASN A 186 1.03 -23.77 -3.64
C ASN A 186 0.06 -22.92 -2.81
N PHE A 187 0.46 -21.67 -2.60
CA PHE A 187 -0.38 -20.60 -2.08
C PHE A 187 -0.38 -19.46 -3.11
N THR A 188 -1.56 -18.96 -3.45
CA THR A 188 -1.72 -17.83 -4.36
C THR A 188 -2.58 -16.78 -3.70
N GLU A 189 -2.03 -15.59 -3.48
CA GLU A 189 -2.79 -14.44 -2.98
C GLU A 189 -3.81 -13.95 -4.02
N GLU A 190 -4.96 -13.45 -3.55
CA GLU A 190 -5.95 -12.81 -4.42
C GLU A 190 -6.26 -11.40 -3.90
N ASN A 191 -6.79 -11.29 -2.68
CA ASN A 191 -7.02 -10.02 -2.02
C ASN A 191 -6.31 -10.04 -0.67
N LEU A 192 -5.23 -9.28 -0.48
CA LEU A 192 -4.61 -9.09 0.83
C LEU A 192 -4.65 -7.61 1.22
N PRO A 193 -5.00 -7.28 2.48
CA PRO A 193 -4.81 -5.94 3.01
C PRO A 193 -3.35 -5.51 2.89
N ILE A 194 -3.11 -4.22 2.68
CA ILE A 194 -1.77 -3.67 2.58
C ILE A 194 -0.95 -4.04 3.84
N GLY A 195 0.21 -4.65 3.63
CA GLY A 195 1.13 -5.10 4.68
C GLY A 195 0.80 -6.47 5.30
N MET A 196 -0.24 -7.17 4.83
CA MET A 196 -0.45 -8.58 5.17
C MET A 196 0.46 -9.43 4.29
N GLU A 197 1.29 -10.28 4.91
CA GLU A 197 2.33 -11.05 4.23
C GLU A 197 2.29 -12.52 4.63
N PHE A 198 2.73 -13.40 3.73
CA PHE A 198 2.88 -14.83 4.00
C PHE A 198 4.25 -15.13 4.62
N ASN A 199 4.25 -15.62 5.86
CA ASN A 199 5.44 -16.13 6.52
C ASN A 199 5.66 -17.61 6.13
N LEU A 200 6.70 -17.86 5.32
CA LEU A 200 7.08 -19.19 4.88
C LEU A 200 7.63 -20.09 5.99
N ALA A 201 8.26 -19.52 7.02
CA ALA A 201 8.85 -20.30 8.11
C ALA A 201 7.78 -20.99 8.95
N ASP A 202 6.68 -20.29 9.20
CA ASP A 202 5.58 -20.75 10.07
C ASP A 202 4.32 -21.14 9.27
N VAL A 203 4.30 -20.91 7.95
CA VAL A 203 3.18 -21.22 7.03
C VAL A 203 1.88 -20.56 7.49
N GLN A 204 1.94 -19.23 7.61
CA GLN A 204 0.84 -18.41 8.11
C GLN A 204 0.85 -17.03 7.47
N LEU A 205 -0.30 -16.34 7.48
CA LEU A 205 -0.37 -14.92 7.16
C LEU A 205 -0.13 -14.09 8.43
N GLU A 206 0.67 -13.05 8.30
CA GLU A 206 0.95 -12.08 9.36
C GLU A 206 0.55 -10.68 8.90
N TRP A 207 -0.04 -9.90 9.80
CA TRP A 207 -0.46 -8.54 9.49
C TRP A 207 -0.47 -7.66 10.74
N MET A 208 0.04 -6.43 10.63
CA MET A 208 -0.04 -5.43 11.70
C MET A 208 -0.72 -4.17 11.16
N PRO A 209 -2.05 -4.05 11.30
CA PRO A 209 -2.79 -2.93 10.75
C PRO A 209 -2.49 -1.62 11.48
N ASN A 210 -2.54 -0.52 10.74
CA ASN A 210 -2.39 0.82 11.29
C ASN A 210 -3.69 1.64 11.22
N LYS A 211 -3.67 2.87 11.72
CA LYS A 211 -4.84 3.76 11.79
C LYS A 211 -5.55 4.00 10.44
N SER A 212 -4.84 3.98 9.32
CA SER A 212 -5.48 4.14 8.00
C SER A 212 -6.37 2.97 7.60
N GLN A 213 -6.22 1.84 8.29
CA GLN A 213 -6.86 0.57 7.99
C GLN A 213 -7.98 0.26 8.99
N LEU A 214 -8.54 1.23 9.70
CA LEU A 214 -9.69 0.99 10.57
C LEU A 214 -10.93 0.50 9.78
N GLY A 215 -11.77 -0.30 10.43
CA GLY A 215 -12.98 -0.87 9.85
C GLY A 215 -12.78 -2.23 9.18
N PHE A 216 -13.70 -2.60 8.30
CA PHE A 216 -13.75 -3.94 7.70
C PHE A 216 -12.81 -4.08 6.49
N HIS A 217 -12.11 -5.21 6.40
CA HIS A 217 -11.29 -5.61 5.25
C HIS A 217 -11.58 -7.05 4.87
N GLU A 218 -11.48 -7.34 3.58
CA GLU A 218 -11.54 -8.72 3.09
C GLU A 218 -10.12 -9.19 2.80
N PHE A 219 -9.82 -10.44 3.13
CA PHE A 219 -8.65 -11.11 2.61
C PHE A 219 -9.00 -12.49 2.04
N SER A 220 -8.41 -12.84 0.90
CA SER A 220 -8.64 -14.09 0.19
C SER A 220 -7.39 -14.63 -0.48
N TYR A 221 -7.33 -15.95 -0.57
CA TYR A 221 -6.23 -16.70 -1.18
C TYR A 221 -6.69 -18.06 -1.69
N PHE A 222 -5.94 -18.61 -2.65
CA PHE A 222 -6.10 -19.97 -3.15
C PHE A 222 -5.04 -20.87 -2.53
N LEU A 223 -5.48 -22.05 -2.10
CA LEU A 223 -4.63 -23.09 -1.56
C LEU A 223 -4.67 -24.31 -2.48
N GLU A 224 -3.54 -24.66 -3.07
CA GLU A 224 -3.40 -25.90 -3.82
C GLU A 224 -2.83 -26.99 -2.93
N GLN A 225 -3.53 -28.12 -2.89
CA GLN A 225 -3.16 -29.29 -2.11
C GLN A 225 -3.19 -30.54 -2.97
N ARG A 226 -2.31 -31.48 -2.63
CA ARG A 226 -2.22 -32.79 -3.27
C ARG A 226 -2.70 -33.87 -2.31
N GLU A 227 -3.72 -34.60 -2.73
CA GLU A 227 -4.17 -35.81 -2.05
C GLU A 227 -3.49 -37.04 -2.67
N LYS A 228 -2.80 -37.83 -1.84
CA LYS A 228 -2.16 -39.08 -2.24
C LYS A 228 -3.18 -40.22 -2.17
N GLU A 229 -3.58 -40.74 -3.33
CA GLU A 229 -4.38 -41.96 -3.39
C GLU A 229 -3.49 -43.22 -3.29
N GLY A 230 -4.13 -44.39 -3.41
CA GLY A 230 -3.46 -45.67 -3.37
C GLY A 230 -2.51 -45.92 -4.54
N LEU A 231 -1.62 -46.90 -4.36
CA LEU A 231 -0.74 -47.39 -5.42
C LEU A 231 -1.52 -48.30 -6.37
N GLU A 232 -1.33 -48.08 -7.66
CA GLU A 232 -1.81 -48.97 -8.71
C GLU A 232 -0.64 -49.71 -9.36
N MET A 233 -0.89 -50.95 -9.76
CA MET A 233 0.10 -51.77 -10.45
C MET A 233 -0.47 -52.25 -11.77
N GLU A 234 0.23 -51.94 -12.85
CA GLU A 234 -0.06 -52.41 -14.18
C GLU A 234 1.12 -53.25 -14.69
N ILE A 235 0.84 -54.22 -15.55
CA ILE A 235 1.89 -54.99 -16.24
C ILE A 235 1.89 -54.56 -17.70
N GLU A 236 2.95 -53.88 -18.10
CA GLU A 236 3.16 -53.42 -19.47
C GLU A 236 4.47 -54.01 -20.01
N ASN A 237 4.40 -54.79 -21.08
CA ASN A 237 5.56 -55.46 -21.71
C ASN A 237 6.44 -56.27 -20.73
N ASP A 238 5.83 -57.16 -19.93
CA ASP A 238 6.50 -57.96 -18.88
C ASP A 238 7.20 -57.12 -17.78
N LYS A 239 6.96 -55.81 -17.72
CA LYS A 239 7.43 -54.93 -16.65
C LYS A 239 6.28 -54.54 -15.75
N LYS A 240 6.53 -54.54 -14.44
CA LYS A 240 5.59 -53.98 -13.45
C LYS A 240 5.76 -52.47 -13.43
N LEU A 241 4.74 -51.75 -13.84
CA LEU A 241 4.60 -50.32 -13.62
C LEU A 241 3.83 -50.13 -12.31
N VAL A 242 4.39 -49.33 -11.40
CA VAL A 242 3.70 -48.92 -10.16
C VAL A 242 3.55 -47.41 -10.22
N SER A 243 2.32 -46.92 -10.20
CA SER A 243 1.99 -45.50 -10.21
C SER A 243 1.20 -45.14 -8.96
N GLN A 244 1.41 -43.92 -8.46
CA GLN A 244 0.58 -43.33 -7.42
C GLN A 244 -0.42 -42.40 -8.10
N ARG A 245 -1.72 -42.61 -7.87
CA ARG A 245 -2.71 -41.62 -8.27
C ARG A 245 -2.61 -40.41 -7.34
N GLU A 246 -2.62 -39.24 -7.94
CA GLU A 246 -2.60 -37.97 -7.24
C GLU A 246 -3.80 -37.17 -7.68
N LYS A 247 -4.51 -36.58 -6.72
CA LYS A 247 -5.60 -35.64 -6.98
C LYS A 247 -5.15 -34.26 -6.53
N LEU A 248 -5.20 -33.30 -7.44
CA LEU A 248 -4.97 -31.89 -7.14
C LEU A 248 -6.30 -31.24 -6.77
N LEU A 249 -6.28 -30.50 -5.67
CA LEU A 249 -7.40 -29.74 -5.14
C LEU A 249 -6.96 -28.29 -4.99
N GLU A 250 -7.76 -27.38 -5.51
CA GLU A 250 -7.58 -25.93 -5.34
C GLU A 250 -8.79 -25.41 -4.57
N GLU A 251 -8.53 -24.77 -3.43
CA GLU A 251 -9.56 -24.28 -2.53
C GLU A 251 -9.40 -22.76 -2.33
N LYS A 252 -10.47 -22.00 -2.60
CA LYS A 252 -10.53 -20.57 -2.34
C LYS A 252 -10.95 -20.34 -0.89
N ASN A 253 -10.16 -19.55 -0.17
CA ASN A 253 -10.45 -19.11 1.19
C ASN A 253 -10.73 -17.60 1.16
N THR A 254 -11.78 -17.15 1.83
CA THR A 254 -12.18 -15.74 1.89
C THR A 254 -12.65 -15.44 3.31
N PHE A 255 -12.14 -14.35 3.88
CA PHE A 255 -12.41 -13.94 5.24
C PHE A 255 -12.64 -12.44 5.34
N LEU A 256 -13.44 -12.05 6.32
CA LEU A 256 -13.72 -10.68 6.68
C LEU A 256 -13.07 -10.36 8.04
N ILE A 257 -12.21 -9.35 8.11
CA ILE A 257 -11.52 -8.92 9.33
C ILE A 257 -11.90 -7.49 9.68
N TYR A 258 -12.12 -7.22 10.96
CA TYR A 258 -12.40 -5.88 11.47
C TYR A 258 -11.19 -5.34 12.25
N VAL A 259 -10.73 -4.15 11.86
CA VAL A 259 -9.65 -3.44 12.53
C VAL A 259 -10.25 -2.39 13.48
N ASN A 260 -9.93 -2.54 14.76
CA ASN A 260 -10.48 -1.76 15.86
C ASN A 260 -9.46 -0.74 16.39
N ASP A 261 -9.87 0.48 16.74
CA ASP A 261 -9.09 1.36 17.62
C ASP A 261 -9.72 1.32 19.02
N PRO A 262 -9.07 0.70 20.02
CA PRO A 262 -9.60 0.65 21.37
C PRO A 262 -9.95 2.04 21.92
N VAL A 263 -11.10 2.13 22.59
CA VAL A 263 -11.54 3.36 23.28
C VAL A 263 -10.47 3.85 24.25
N LYS A 264 -10.08 5.11 24.10
CA LYS A 264 -9.11 5.77 24.98
C LYS A 264 -9.83 6.77 25.87
N PHE A 265 -9.75 6.57 27.19
CA PHE A 265 -10.17 7.57 28.17
C PHE A 265 -9.03 8.57 28.37
N GLY A 266 -9.33 9.87 28.33
CA GLY A 266 -8.37 10.89 28.73
C GLY A 266 -8.05 10.76 30.23
N THR A 267 -6.90 11.26 30.66
CA THR A 267 -6.46 11.21 32.06
C THR A 267 -7.58 11.68 33.00
N VAL A 268 -8.11 10.73 33.77
CA VAL A 268 -9.16 10.97 34.76
C VAL A 268 -8.47 11.17 36.12
N GLU A 269 -8.76 12.27 36.82
CA GLU A 269 -8.35 12.38 38.22
C GLU A 269 -9.02 11.23 39.01
N ASN A 270 -8.20 10.38 39.64
CA ASN A 270 -8.69 9.21 40.40
C ASN A 270 -9.49 9.58 41.67
N SER A 271 -9.56 10.87 42.02
CA SER A 271 -10.29 11.37 43.17
C SER A 271 -10.86 12.76 42.88
N LEU A 272 -12.13 12.96 43.21
CA LEU A 272 -12.82 14.25 43.08
C LEU A 272 -13.25 14.74 44.47
N MET A 273 -13.02 16.02 44.76
CA MET A 273 -13.63 16.68 45.92
C MET A 273 -14.88 17.43 45.48
N ILE A 274 -16.04 16.94 45.92
CA ILE A 274 -17.33 17.59 45.67
C ILE A 274 -17.67 18.47 46.86
N VAL A 275 -17.88 19.76 46.61
CA VAL A 275 -18.33 20.70 47.64
C VAL A 275 -19.85 20.63 47.74
N ASN A 276 -20.37 20.34 48.94
CA ASN A 276 -21.80 20.25 49.19
C ASN A 276 -22.53 21.56 48.81
N GLU A 277 -23.78 21.45 48.38
CA GLU A 277 -24.69 22.56 47.99
C GLU A 277 -24.41 23.25 46.64
N LYS A 278 -23.44 22.77 45.84
CA LYS A 278 -23.23 23.25 44.46
C LYS A 278 -23.50 22.12 43.45
N PRO A 279 -24.14 22.41 42.30
CA PRO A 279 -24.17 21.48 41.18
C PRO A 279 -22.74 21.08 40.80
N PHE A 280 -22.51 19.78 40.66
CA PHE A 280 -21.22 19.22 40.23
C PHE A 280 -21.41 18.55 38.88
N GLU A 281 -20.54 18.91 37.94
CA GLU A 281 -20.49 18.34 36.59
C GLU A 281 -19.10 17.73 36.40
N TRP A 282 -19.06 16.48 35.97
CA TRP A 282 -17.82 15.78 35.64
C TRP A 282 -17.80 15.43 34.17
N ILE A 283 -16.85 16.00 33.46
CA ILE A 283 -16.62 15.74 32.04
C ILE A 283 -15.52 14.67 31.96
N ILE A 284 -15.88 13.50 31.43
CA ILE A 284 -14.93 12.41 31.16
C ILE A 284 -14.62 12.45 29.66
N PRO A 285 -13.45 12.98 29.24
CA PRO A 285 -13.07 12.92 27.85
C PRO A 285 -12.76 11.47 27.47
N PHE A 286 -13.31 11.00 26.36
CA PHE A 286 -12.93 9.75 25.72
C PHE A 286 -12.87 9.96 24.21
N ASN A 287 -12.08 9.14 23.54
CA ASN A 287 -11.93 9.15 22.09
C ASN A 287 -11.99 7.73 21.56
N ASP A 288 -12.67 7.57 20.44
CA ASP A 288 -12.79 6.35 19.67
C ASP A 288 -12.71 6.77 18.21
N ASP A 289 -11.74 6.23 17.50
CA ASP A 289 -11.52 6.59 16.11
C ASP A 289 -12.42 5.75 15.17
N ASN A 290 -13.17 4.74 15.65
CA ASN A 290 -14.04 3.89 14.84
C ASN A 290 -15.32 4.60 14.35
N ILE A 291 -15.66 4.46 13.05
CA ILE A 291 -16.81 5.13 12.41
C ILE A 291 -18.15 4.57 12.89
N ASP A 292 -18.16 3.29 13.27
CA ASP A 292 -19.30 2.52 13.72
C ASP A 292 -19.34 2.39 15.25
N ALA A 293 -18.55 3.20 15.95
CA ALA A 293 -18.53 3.26 17.41
C ALA A 293 -19.95 3.52 17.96
N SER A 294 -20.39 2.65 18.88
CA SER A 294 -21.65 2.82 19.59
C SER A 294 -21.44 2.62 21.09
N PHE A 295 -21.81 3.62 21.87
CA PHE A 295 -21.54 3.64 23.30
C PHE A 295 -22.78 3.33 24.13
N LYS A 296 -22.62 2.47 25.14
CA LYS A 296 -23.60 2.25 26.19
C LYS A 296 -22.95 2.48 27.55
N PHE A 297 -23.36 3.53 28.23
CA PHE A 297 -22.81 3.92 29.52
C PHE A 297 -23.66 3.36 30.67
N HIS A 298 -23.00 2.84 31.69
CA HIS A 298 -23.62 2.42 32.95
C HIS A 298 -22.82 2.98 34.12
N ILE A 299 -23.49 3.69 35.02
CA ILE A 299 -22.89 4.14 36.28
C ILE A 299 -23.10 3.02 37.30
N MET A 300 -22.01 2.41 37.76
CA MET A 300 -22.03 1.41 38.82
C MET A 300 -21.62 2.07 40.13
N GLY A 301 -22.56 2.24 41.06
CA GLY A 301 -22.27 2.62 42.43
C GLY A 301 -21.97 1.38 43.27
N LEU A 302 -20.79 1.31 43.88
CA LEU A 302 -20.56 0.37 44.97
C LEU A 302 -21.22 0.95 46.22
N ASN A 303 -22.36 0.38 46.63
CA ASN A 303 -22.94 0.66 47.95
C ASN A 303 -22.07 -0.03 49.00
N GLU A 304 -21.28 0.72 49.76
CA GLU A 304 -20.58 0.19 50.94
C GLU A 304 -21.50 0.04 52.19
N ASN A 305 -22.82 0.16 52.04
CA ASN A 305 -23.79 -0.06 53.12
C ASN A 305 -24.71 -1.24 52.81
N ALA A 306 -24.15 -2.45 52.83
CA ALA A 306 -24.86 -3.71 53.05
C ALA A 306 -24.34 -4.37 54.34
#